data_AF-A0A920HDQ1-F1
#
_entry.id   AF-A0A920HDQ1-F1
#
_cell.length_a   1.000
_cell.length_b   1.000
_cell.length_c   1.000
_cell.angle_alpha   90.00
_cell.angle_beta   90.00
_cell.angle_gamma   90.00
#
_symmetry.space_group_name_H-M   'P 1'
#
loop_
_entity.id
_entity.type
_entity.pdbx_description
1 polymer ?
#
loop_
_entity_poly.entity_id
_entity_poly.type
_entity_poly.pdbx_seq_one_letter_code
_entity_poly.pdbx_strand_id
1 'polypeptide(L)'
;MYLEQCGGGGGASVDIEFHKDGTATVYAAQQDNGQAHRTTLTQIFSGRLGYDAELINIVQGDSLRTPPGTTGGARMSAVLGSTLMQAAGMIAEQALPFAAEHLQAEIGDIQFAEGIFTAAGTNQSVTIEDLVRLIATDDPAQHPLNRVHQYTTDGATYPYGCHIVEIEVDQQTYRPEIVIILWLMILARSSTL
;
A
#
# COMPACT_ATOMS: atom_id res chain seq x y z
N MET A 1 14.94 -9.72 -24.87
CA MET A 1 13.97 -8.74 -24.35
C MET A 1 12.68 -9.47 -24.07
N TYR A 2 12.08 -9.27 -22.91
CA TYR A 2 10.79 -9.85 -22.54
C TYR A 2 9.83 -8.74 -22.09
N LEU A 3 8.54 -8.99 -22.28
CA LEU A 3 7.43 -8.21 -21.75
C LEU A 3 6.56 -9.19 -20.98
N GLU A 4 6.26 -8.90 -19.73
CA GLU A 4 5.47 -9.78 -18.88
C GLU A 4 4.16 -9.09 -18.49
N GLN A 5 3.05 -9.81 -18.61
CA GLN A 5 1.77 -9.33 -18.11
C GLN A 5 1.66 -9.63 -16.61
N CYS A 6 1.57 -8.60 -15.78
CA CYS A 6 1.39 -8.70 -14.33
C CYS A 6 0.08 -8.05 -13.90
N GLY A 7 -0.43 -8.38 -12.71
CA GLY A 7 -1.60 -7.69 -12.16
C GLY A 7 -2.94 -8.15 -12.72
N GLY A 8 -2.99 -9.25 -13.49
CA GLY A 8 -4.25 -9.86 -13.91
C GLY A 8 -5.04 -10.46 -12.74
N GLY A 9 -6.29 -10.88 -12.99
CA GLY A 9 -7.05 -11.69 -12.03
C GLY A 9 -8.01 -10.94 -11.10
N GLY A 10 -8.55 -9.80 -11.53
CA GLY A 10 -9.60 -9.07 -10.80
C GLY A 10 -9.07 -8.16 -9.70
N GLY A 11 -9.94 -7.75 -8.77
CA GLY A 11 -9.60 -6.82 -7.69
C GLY A 11 -8.95 -7.44 -6.46
N ALA A 12 -8.66 -6.59 -5.48
CA ALA A 12 -8.24 -6.94 -4.13
C ALA A 12 -8.92 -6.02 -3.12
N SER A 13 -9.02 -6.50 -1.88
CA SER A 13 -9.66 -5.78 -0.79
C SER A 13 -8.74 -5.62 0.41
N VAL A 14 -8.98 -4.58 1.20
CA VAL A 14 -8.38 -4.37 2.51
C VAL A 14 -9.49 -4.01 3.50
N ASP A 15 -9.28 -4.36 4.75
CA ASP A 15 -10.06 -3.90 5.89
C ASP A 15 -9.10 -3.28 6.90
N ILE A 16 -9.36 -2.04 7.31
CA ILE A 16 -8.46 -1.21 8.12
C ILE A 16 -9.18 -0.85 9.40
N GLU A 17 -8.60 -1.24 10.52
CA GLU A 17 -9.07 -0.93 11.87
C GLU A 17 -8.06 -0.07 12.60
N PHE A 18 -8.53 1.04 13.20
CA PHE A 18 -7.74 1.89 14.07
C PHE A 18 -8.06 1.61 15.54
N HIS A 19 -7.04 1.69 16.39
CA HIS A 19 -7.12 1.35 17.80
C HIS A 19 -6.87 2.58 18.69
N LYS A 20 -7.39 2.53 19.91
CA LYS A 20 -7.27 3.60 20.92
C LYS A 20 -5.83 3.95 21.30
N ASP A 21 -4.90 3.02 21.18
CA ASP A 21 -3.47 3.27 21.41
C ASP A 21 -2.79 3.99 20.23
N GLY A 22 -3.54 4.20 19.13
CA GLY A 22 -3.05 4.78 17.89
C GLY A 22 -2.36 3.76 16.99
N THR A 23 -2.50 2.46 17.22
CA THR A 23 -2.10 1.47 16.22
C THR A 23 -3.16 1.34 15.13
N ALA A 24 -2.74 0.99 13.93
CA ALA A 24 -3.60 0.68 12.79
C ALA A 24 -3.35 -0.76 12.34
N THR A 25 -4.39 -1.59 12.31
CA THR A 25 -4.31 -2.95 11.76
C THR A 25 -4.92 -2.99 10.37
N VAL A 26 -4.14 -3.39 9.38
CA VAL A 26 -4.58 -3.59 8.00
C VAL A 26 -4.70 -5.08 7.73
N TYR A 27 -5.93 -5.56 7.60
CA TYR A 27 -6.26 -6.88 7.11
C TYR A 27 -6.24 -6.86 5.58
N ALA A 28 -5.15 -7.35 5.01
CA ALA A 28 -4.93 -7.31 3.58
C ALA A 28 -5.34 -8.63 2.93
N ALA A 29 -6.06 -8.54 1.80
CA ALA A 29 -6.21 -9.69 0.91
C ALA A 29 -4.83 -10.16 0.41
N GLN A 30 -4.77 -11.37 -0.14
CA GLN A 30 -3.52 -12.02 -0.58
C GLN A 30 -2.57 -12.36 0.58
N GLN A 31 -1.69 -13.34 0.36
CA GLN A 31 -0.81 -13.90 1.38
C GLN A 31 0.66 -13.70 1.00
N ASP A 32 1.48 -13.24 1.94
CA ASP A 32 2.92 -13.23 1.76
C ASP A 32 3.48 -14.67 1.78
N ASN A 33 4.30 -15.02 0.79
CA ASN A 33 5.02 -16.28 0.73
C ASN A 33 6.55 -16.05 0.60
N GLY A 34 7.04 -14.89 1.04
CA GLY A 34 8.46 -14.52 1.00
C GLY A 34 8.79 -13.31 0.12
N GLN A 35 7.77 -12.61 -0.40
CA GLN A 35 7.94 -11.43 -1.27
C GLN A 35 8.01 -10.11 -0.47
N ALA A 36 7.91 -10.18 0.86
CA ALA A 36 7.88 -9.03 1.77
C ALA A 36 6.66 -8.12 1.53
N HIS A 37 5.47 -8.73 1.40
CA HIS A 37 4.20 -7.98 1.30
C HIS A 37 4.02 -7.08 2.52
N ARG A 38 4.26 -7.60 3.73
CA ARG A 38 4.03 -6.86 4.98
C ARG A 38 4.86 -5.58 5.03
N THR A 39 6.15 -5.66 4.70
CA THR A 39 7.03 -4.49 4.64
C THR A 39 6.57 -3.50 3.58
N THR A 40 6.26 -3.98 2.38
CA THR A 40 5.86 -3.12 1.26
C THR A 40 4.52 -2.41 1.52
N LEU A 41 3.53 -3.13 2.06
CA LEU A 41 2.22 -2.57 2.39
C LEU A 41 2.31 -1.56 3.54
N THR A 42 3.15 -1.83 4.53
CA THR A 42 3.46 -0.87 5.61
C THR A 42 4.00 0.44 5.04
N GLN A 43 4.97 0.36 4.13
CA GLN A 43 5.55 1.53 3.47
C GLN A 43 4.53 2.28 2.61
N ILE A 44 3.64 1.57 1.90
CA ILE A 44 2.57 2.20 1.11
C ILE A 44 1.60 2.95 2.00
N PHE A 45 1.13 2.32 3.08
CA PHE A 45 0.17 2.94 4.00
C PHE A 45 0.79 4.14 4.73
N SER A 46 1.99 3.95 5.29
CA SER A 46 2.78 5.01 5.93
C SER A 46 3.04 6.16 4.97
N GLY A 47 3.57 5.90 3.77
CA GLY A 47 3.90 6.94 2.80
C GLY A 47 2.67 7.69 2.27
N ARG A 48 1.50 7.04 2.18
CA ARG A 48 0.28 7.69 1.69
C ARG A 48 -0.46 8.49 2.76
N LEU A 49 -0.50 7.99 3.99
CA LEU A 49 -1.25 8.58 5.11
C LEU A 49 -0.35 9.41 6.04
N GLY A 50 0.98 9.31 5.95
CA GLY A 50 1.93 9.89 6.89
C GLY A 50 1.95 9.22 8.27
N TYR A 51 1.40 8.01 8.37
CA TYR A 51 1.33 7.25 9.63
C TYR A 51 2.69 6.63 9.97
N ASP A 52 3.08 6.65 11.25
CA ASP A 52 4.30 5.94 11.70
C ASP A 52 4.25 4.45 11.34
N ALA A 53 5.31 3.97 10.67
CA ALA A 53 5.46 2.58 10.27
C ALA A 53 5.45 1.61 11.45
N GLU A 54 5.93 2.02 12.63
CA GLU A 54 5.94 1.19 13.83
C GLU A 54 4.54 0.97 14.43
N LEU A 55 3.59 1.83 14.09
CA LEU A 55 2.20 1.74 14.54
C LEU A 55 1.30 0.97 13.57
N ILE A 56 1.84 0.49 12.44
CA ILE A 56 1.09 -0.24 11.42
C ILE A 56 1.32 -1.75 11.58
N ASN A 57 0.24 -2.49 11.72
CA ASN A 57 0.25 -3.95 11.74
C ASN A 57 -0.43 -4.51 10.48
N ILE A 58 0.28 -5.31 9.69
CA ILE A 58 -0.28 -5.96 8.50
C ILE A 58 -0.64 -7.42 8.82
N VAL A 59 -1.91 -7.77 8.70
CA VAL A 59 -2.43 -9.13 8.89
C VAL A 59 -2.82 -9.74 7.54
N GLN A 60 -2.31 -10.93 7.26
CA GLN A 60 -2.57 -11.70 6.04
C GLN A 60 -2.77 -13.18 6.37
N GLY A 61 -3.67 -13.85 5.63
CA GLY A 61 -3.84 -15.31 5.69
C GLY A 61 -4.67 -15.84 6.86
N ASP A 62 -5.27 -14.97 7.67
CA ASP A 62 -6.29 -15.37 8.65
C ASP A 62 -7.67 -15.34 7.97
N SER A 63 -8.22 -16.49 7.61
CA SER A 63 -9.50 -16.58 6.89
C SER A 63 -10.71 -16.13 7.71
N LEU A 64 -10.60 -15.94 9.03
CA LEU A 64 -11.68 -15.40 9.85
C LEU A 64 -11.72 -13.87 9.84
N ARG A 65 -10.60 -13.21 9.47
CA ARG A 65 -10.43 -11.76 9.60
C ARG A 65 -10.06 -11.07 8.29
N THR A 66 -9.29 -11.73 7.43
CA THR A 66 -8.77 -11.12 6.19
C THR A 66 -9.77 -11.26 5.04
N PRO A 67 -9.89 -10.23 4.18
CA PRO A 67 -10.70 -10.34 2.97
C PRO A 67 -10.19 -11.46 2.04
N PRO A 68 -11.08 -12.09 1.24
CA PRO A 68 -10.68 -13.17 0.35
C PRO A 68 -9.71 -12.68 -0.75
N GLY A 69 -8.70 -13.49 -1.05
CA GLY A 69 -7.76 -13.20 -2.13
C GLY A 69 -6.63 -14.22 -2.25
N THR A 70 -5.92 -14.19 -3.37
CA THR A 70 -4.80 -15.09 -3.67
C THR A 70 -3.59 -14.31 -4.17
N THR A 71 -2.41 -14.81 -3.82
CA THR A 71 -1.13 -14.32 -4.33
C THR A 71 -0.73 -15.10 -5.57
N GLY A 72 -0.41 -14.40 -6.65
CA GLY A 72 0.04 -14.99 -7.91
C GLY A 72 0.04 -13.96 -9.03
N GLY A 73 0.71 -14.25 -10.14
CA GLY A 73 0.72 -13.37 -11.32
C GLY A 73 1.28 -11.96 -11.07
N ALA A 74 2.21 -11.82 -10.11
CA ALA A 74 2.85 -10.56 -9.73
C ALA A 74 1.86 -9.41 -9.49
N ARG A 75 0.72 -9.70 -8.86
CA ARG A 75 -0.40 -8.75 -8.72
C ARG A 75 -0.46 -7.97 -7.41
N MET A 76 0.40 -8.29 -6.43
CA MET A 76 0.34 -7.65 -5.11
C MET A 76 0.50 -6.14 -5.19
N SER A 77 1.61 -5.64 -5.74
CA SER A 77 1.86 -4.19 -5.77
C SER A 77 0.83 -3.44 -6.63
N ALA A 78 0.54 -3.98 -7.82
CA ALA A 78 -0.36 -3.34 -8.78
C ALA A 78 -1.83 -3.30 -8.32
N VAL A 79 -2.30 -4.36 -7.66
CA VAL A 79 -3.71 -4.47 -7.24
C VAL A 79 -3.84 -4.13 -5.76
N LEU A 80 -3.29 -4.96 -4.86
CA LEU A 80 -3.45 -4.79 -3.41
C LEU A 80 -2.76 -3.52 -2.89
N GLY A 81 -1.56 -3.22 -3.37
CA GLY A 81 -0.86 -1.97 -3.05
C GLY A 81 -1.67 -0.74 -3.46
N SER A 82 -2.22 -0.74 -4.67
CA SER A 82 -3.13 0.31 -5.14
C SER A 82 -4.42 0.39 -4.31
N THR A 83 -5.02 -0.75 -3.94
CA THR A 83 -6.18 -0.80 -3.04
C THR A 83 -5.85 -0.10 -1.72
N LEU A 84 -4.73 -0.44 -1.09
CA LEU A 84 -4.33 0.15 0.20
C LEU A 84 -4.00 1.65 0.07
N MET A 85 -3.35 2.07 -1.02
CA MET A 85 -3.07 3.47 -1.30
C MET A 85 -4.35 4.30 -1.46
N GLN A 86 -5.36 3.76 -2.16
CA GLN A 86 -6.68 4.40 -2.24
C GLN A 86 -7.39 4.39 -0.88
N ALA A 87 -7.30 3.28 -0.14
CA ALA A 87 -7.85 3.12 1.20
C ALA A 87 -7.36 4.24 2.12
N ALA A 88 -6.04 4.42 2.21
CA ALA A 88 -5.38 5.50 2.95
C ALA A 88 -5.81 6.90 2.48
N GLY A 89 -5.91 7.12 1.17
CA GLY A 89 -6.36 8.41 0.61
C GLY A 89 -7.74 8.85 1.12
N MET A 90 -8.76 7.99 1.02
CA MET A 90 -10.09 8.38 1.51
C MET A 90 -10.20 8.34 3.05
N ILE A 91 -9.30 7.66 3.78
CA ILE A 91 -9.20 7.82 5.24
C ILE A 91 -8.79 9.26 5.58
N ALA A 92 -7.78 9.80 4.88
CA ALA A 92 -7.36 11.18 5.08
C ALA A 92 -8.50 12.17 4.81
N GLU A 93 -9.29 11.94 3.74
CA GLU A 93 -10.47 12.76 3.42
C GLU A 93 -11.56 12.63 4.50
N GLN A 94 -11.83 11.41 4.99
CA GLN A 94 -12.79 11.13 6.05
C GLN A 94 -12.40 11.73 7.40
N ALA A 95 -11.10 11.95 7.63
CA ALA A 95 -10.56 12.55 8.85
C ALA A 95 -10.69 14.09 8.89
N LEU A 96 -10.83 14.76 7.73
CA LEU A 96 -10.95 16.22 7.65
C LEU A 96 -12.01 16.85 8.58
N PRO A 97 -13.27 16.37 8.63
CA PRO A 97 -14.28 16.95 9.54
C PRO A 97 -13.90 16.82 11.01
N PHE A 98 -13.29 15.71 11.42
CA PHE A 98 -12.83 15.51 12.81
C PHE A 98 -11.66 16.42 13.16
N ALA A 99 -10.74 16.61 12.22
CA ALA A 99 -9.64 17.57 12.38
C ALA A 99 -10.16 19.00 12.50
N ALA A 100 -11.13 19.38 11.66
CA ALA A 100 -11.76 20.69 11.68
C ALA A 100 -12.44 20.98 13.02
N GLU A 101 -13.22 20.02 13.52
CA GLU A 101 -13.86 20.11 14.84
C GLU A 101 -12.82 20.28 15.96
N HIS A 102 -11.77 19.46 15.96
CA HIS A 102 -10.71 19.52 16.97
C HIS A 102 -9.95 20.84 16.95
N LEU A 103 -9.62 21.36 15.76
CA LEU A 103 -8.87 22.60 15.58
C LEU A 103 -9.77 23.86 15.65
N GLN A 104 -11.08 23.68 15.84
CA GLN A 104 -12.09 24.74 15.88
C GLN A 104 -12.05 25.65 14.64
N ALA A 105 -11.90 25.04 13.47
CA ALA A 105 -11.79 25.71 12.19
C ALA A 105 -12.84 25.18 11.19
N GLU A 106 -13.11 25.93 10.13
CA GLU A 106 -13.95 25.45 9.04
C GLU A 106 -13.25 24.33 8.26
N ILE A 107 -14.01 23.33 7.78
CA ILE A 107 -13.45 22.19 7.05
C ILE A 107 -12.66 22.64 5.81
N GLY A 108 -13.14 23.68 5.13
CA GLY A 108 -12.46 24.24 3.94
C GLY A 108 -11.11 24.89 4.23
N ASP A 109 -10.83 25.21 5.49
CA ASP A 109 -9.57 25.80 5.95
C ASP A 109 -8.58 24.74 6.46
N ILE A 110 -8.99 23.47 6.51
CA ILE A 110 -8.11 22.36 6.91
C ILE A 110 -7.32 21.85 5.71
N GLN A 111 -6.00 21.80 5.87
CA GLN A 111 -5.09 21.18 4.92
C GLN A 111 -4.46 19.94 5.54
N PHE A 112 -4.38 18.86 4.76
CA PHE A 112 -3.70 17.63 5.16
C PHE A 112 -2.47 17.41 4.30
N ALA A 113 -1.30 17.29 4.95
CA ALA A 113 -0.05 16.96 4.29
C ALA A 113 0.84 16.17 5.24
N GLU A 114 1.49 15.12 4.72
CA GLU A 114 2.49 14.32 5.45
C GLU A 114 2.02 13.84 6.83
N GLY A 115 0.75 13.44 6.96
CA GLY A 115 0.19 12.94 8.22
C GLY A 115 -0.30 14.02 9.18
N ILE A 116 -0.24 15.30 8.80
CA ILE A 116 -0.58 16.43 9.68
C ILE A 116 -1.74 17.22 9.08
N PHE A 117 -2.76 17.45 9.91
CA PHE A 117 -3.84 18.41 9.63
C PHE A 117 -3.45 19.77 10.19
N THR A 118 -3.61 20.82 9.39
CA THR A 118 -3.30 22.21 9.77
C THR A 118 -4.48 23.12 9.44
N ALA A 119 -4.77 24.09 10.31
CA ALA A 119 -5.83 25.08 10.09
C ALA A 119 -5.25 26.39 9.53
N ALA A 120 -5.73 26.81 8.35
CA ALA A 120 -5.25 28.00 7.67
C ALA A 120 -5.35 29.28 8.52
N GLY A 121 -4.33 30.15 8.43
CA GLY A 121 -4.29 31.39 9.21
C GLY A 121 -3.99 31.21 10.70
N THR A 122 -3.70 29.97 11.14
CA THR A 122 -3.32 29.64 12.52
C THR A 122 -2.00 28.86 12.56
N ASN A 123 -1.46 28.67 13.76
CA ASN A 123 -0.36 27.73 14.01
C ASN A 123 -0.86 26.43 14.65
N GLN A 124 -2.16 26.12 14.53
CA GLN A 124 -2.75 24.91 15.11
C GLN A 124 -2.66 23.73 14.15
N SER A 125 -2.33 22.56 14.69
CA SER A 125 -2.21 21.33 13.93
C SER A 125 -2.47 20.09 14.80
N VAL A 126 -2.87 18.99 14.17
CA VAL A 126 -3.00 17.68 14.81
C VAL A 126 -2.52 16.60 13.84
N THR A 127 -1.78 15.60 14.33
CA THR A 127 -1.36 14.48 13.46
C THR A 127 -2.52 13.49 13.28
N ILE A 128 -2.45 12.66 12.24
CA ILE A 128 -3.44 11.61 12.01
C ILE A 128 -3.47 10.60 13.16
N GLU A 129 -2.33 10.26 13.77
CA GLU A 129 -2.29 9.33 14.91
C GLU A 129 -2.93 9.93 16.16
N ASP A 130 -2.66 11.21 16.44
CA ASP A 130 -3.27 11.89 17.57
C ASP A 130 -4.77 12.06 17.36
N LEU A 131 -5.18 12.40 16.13
CA LEU A 131 -6.59 12.49 15.77
C LEU A 131 -7.30 11.13 15.93
N VAL A 132 -6.68 10.04 15.49
CA VAL A 132 -7.16 8.66 15.71
C VAL A 132 -7.39 8.41 17.20
N ARG A 133 -6.42 8.73 18.06
CA ARG A 133 -6.57 8.55 19.52
C ARG A 133 -7.69 9.42 20.10
N LEU A 134 -7.84 10.65 19.62
CA LEU A 134 -8.83 11.61 20.10
C LEU A 134 -10.27 11.19 19.79
N ILE A 135 -10.50 10.61 18.61
CA ILE A 135 -11.85 10.18 18.16
C ILE A 135 -12.12 8.70 18.40
N ALA A 136 -11.20 8.01 19.06
CA ALA A 136 -11.33 6.59 19.36
C ALA A 136 -12.54 6.32 20.27
N THR A 137 -13.27 5.27 19.92
CA THR A 137 -14.37 4.71 20.71
C THR A 137 -13.85 3.58 21.61
N ASP A 138 -14.60 3.25 22.67
CA ASP A 138 -14.26 2.11 23.53
C ASP A 138 -14.36 0.76 22.79
N ASP A 139 -15.21 0.68 21.76
CA ASP A 139 -15.27 -0.43 20.82
C ASP A 139 -14.44 -0.12 19.56
N PRO A 140 -13.30 -0.79 19.33
CA PRO A 140 -12.46 -0.57 18.15
C PRO A 140 -13.20 -0.76 16.83
N ALA A 141 -14.22 -1.62 16.78
CA ALA A 141 -14.98 -1.87 15.55
C ALA A 141 -15.78 -0.63 15.09
N GLN A 142 -16.03 0.32 16.00
CA GLN A 142 -16.81 1.53 15.74
C GLN A 142 -15.95 2.78 15.54
N HIS A 143 -14.62 2.63 15.43
CA HIS A 143 -13.75 3.77 15.22
C HIS A 143 -14.14 4.51 13.91
N PRO A 144 -14.38 5.84 13.94
CA PRO A 144 -14.97 6.56 12.81
C PRO A 144 -14.16 6.53 11.51
N LEU A 145 -12.87 6.21 11.59
CA LEU A 145 -11.97 6.08 10.44
C LEU A 145 -11.75 4.64 9.96
N ASN A 146 -12.39 3.64 10.58
CA ASN A 146 -12.32 2.27 10.08
C ASN A 146 -12.82 2.18 8.65
N ARG A 147 -12.17 1.35 7.84
CA ARG A 147 -12.46 1.33 6.41
C ARG A 147 -12.20 -0.01 5.74
N VAL A 148 -13.26 -0.54 5.15
CA VAL A 148 -13.18 -1.58 4.12
C VAL A 148 -13.10 -0.92 2.76
N HIS A 149 -12.14 -1.32 1.95
CA HIS A 149 -12.01 -0.85 0.57
C HIS A 149 -11.74 -2.00 -0.38
N GLN A 150 -12.38 -1.97 -1.54
CA GLN A 150 -12.14 -2.90 -2.64
C GLN A 150 -11.83 -2.09 -3.90
N TYR A 151 -10.80 -2.53 -4.62
CA TYR A 151 -10.42 -1.93 -5.88
C TYR A 151 -10.14 -3.02 -6.92
N THR A 152 -10.59 -2.75 -8.14
CA THR A 152 -10.30 -3.58 -9.33
C THR A 152 -9.52 -2.72 -10.31
N THR A 153 -8.39 -3.23 -10.78
CA THR A 153 -7.55 -2.53 -11.76
C THR A 153 -8.22 -2.44 -13.12
N ASP A 154 -8.03 -1.32 -13.83
CA ASP A 154 -8.56 -1.12 -15.18
C ASP A 154 -7.84 -1.96 -16.25
N GLY A 155 -6.69 -2.54 -15.91
CA GLY A 155 -5.91 -3.39 -16.80
C GLY A 155 -4.67 -3.97 -16.11
N ALA A 156 -3.96 -4.82 -16.85
CA ALA A 156 -2.69 -5.36 -16.41
C ALA A 156 -1.56 -4.31 -16.48
N THR A 157 -0.54 -4.51 -15.67
CA THR A 157 0.75 -3.81 -15.80
C THR A 157 1.70 -4.64 -16.65
N TYR A 158 2.57 -4.00 -17.43
CA TYR A 158 3.47 -4.68 -18.35
C TYR A 158 4.95 -4.33 -18.09
N PRO A 159 5.57 -4.84 -17.01
CA PRO A 159 7.01 -4.72 -16.84
C PRO A 159 7.76 -5.45 -17.98
N TYR A 160 8.92 -4.92 -18.34
CA TYR A 160 9.76 -5.47 -19.38
C TYR A 160 11.23 -5.34 -19.01
N GLY A 161 12.06 -6.21 -19.59
CA GLY A 161 13.48 -6.25 -19.30
C GLY A 161 14.28 -6.99 -20.35
N CYS A 162 15.61 -6.96 -20.18
CA CYS A 162 16.52 -7.73 -20.99
C CYS A 162 17.52 -8.47 -20.09
N HIS A 163 17.64 -9.77 -20.32
CA HIS A 163 18.68 -10.60 -19.72
C HIS A 163 19.63 -11.02 -20.82
N ILE A 164 20.92 -10.81 -20.58
CA ILE A 164 21.98 -11.24 -21.48
C ILE A 164 22.82 -12.24 -20.68
N VAL A 165 23.00 -13.43 -21.23
CA VAL A 165 23.82 -14.48 -20.63
C VAL A 165 24.87 -14.87 -21.65
N GLU A 166 26.13 -14.82 -21.22
CA GLU A 166 27.24 -15.41 -21.95
C GLU A 166 27.53 -16.78 -21.33
N ILE A 167 27.55 -17.81 -22.18
CA ILE A 167 27.89 -19.17 -21.77
C ILE A 167 29.08 -19.68 -22.58
N GLU A 168 29.93 -20.42 -21.92
CA GLU A 168 30.94 -21.27 -22.55
C GLU A 168 30.51 -22.73 -22.43
N VAL A 169 30.85 -23.55 -23.42
CA VAL A 169 30.49 -24.96 -23.44
C VAL A 169 31.76 -25.79 -23.65
N ASP A 170 32.06 -26.65 -22.69
CA ASP A 170 33.15 -27.61 -22.82
C ASP A 170 32.83 -28.62 -23.94
N GLN A 171 33.70 -28.73 -24.94
CA GLN A 171 33.44 -29.54 -26.14
C GLN A 171 33.53 -31.05 -25.91
N GLN A 172 34.17 -31.50 -24.84
CA GLN A 172 34.35 -32.93 -24.54
C GLN A 172 33.20 -33.47 -23.68
N THR A 173 32.70 -32.63 -22.77
CA THR A 173 31.68 -32.99 -21.76
C THR A 173 30.30 -32.39 -22.07
N TYR A 174 30.22 -31.42 -22.98
CA TYR A 174 29.03 -30.64 -23.32
C TYR A 174 28.40 -29.90 -22.13
N ARG A 175 29.19 -29.67 -21.08
CA ARG A 175 28.74 -28.96 -19.89
C ARG A 175 28.73 -27.45 -20.18
N PRO A 176 27.60 -26.76 -19.99
CA PRO A 176 27.56 -25.30 -20.06
C PRO A 176 28.08 -24.69 -18.77
N GLU A 177 28.86 -23.63 -18.90
CA GLU A 177 29.29 -22.76 -17.81
C GLU A 177 28.81 -21.34 -18.10
N ILE A 178 28.25 -20.69 -17.09
CA ILE A 178 27.83 -19.30 -17.19
C ILE A 178 29.05 -18.43 -16.89
N VAL A 179 29.46 -17.63 -17.87
CA VAL A 179 30.62 -16.73 -17.74
C VAL A 179 30.17 -15.37 -17.21
N ILE A 180 29.10 -14.82 -17.81
CA ILE A 180 28.57 -13.51 -17.46
C ILE A 180 27.04 -13.56 -17.46
N ILE A 181 26.44 -12.90 -16.46
CA ILE A 181 25.01 -12.56 -16.45
C ILE A 181 24.88 -11.04 -16.33
N LEU A 182 24.26 -10.40 -17.33
CA LEU A 182 23.91 -8.98 -17.31
C LEU A 182 22.40 -8.81 -17.29
N TRP A 183 21.91 -7.99 -16.35
CA TRP A 183 20.52 -7.63 -16.21
C TRP A 183 20.35 -6.15 -16.52
N LEU A 184 19.58 -5.84 -17.56
CA LEU A 184 19.21 -4.46 -17.87
C LEU A 184 17.72 -4.27 -17.56
N MET A 185 17.43 -3.53 -16.50
CA MET A 185 16.08 -3.05 -16.21
C MET A 185 15.87 -1.73 -16.94
N ILE A 186 14.91 -1.70 -17.86
CA ILE A 186 14.58 -0.49 -18.61
C ILE A 186 13.29 0.09 -18.01
N LEU A 187 13.41 1.22 -17.32
CA LEU A 187 12.24 1.95 -16.80
C LEU A 187 11.67 2.86 -17.90
N ALA A 188 10.55 2.50 -18.52
CA ALA A 188 9.77 3.47 -19.28
C ALA A 188 9.00 4.36 -18.31
N ARG A 189 9.26 5.66 -18.34
CA ARG A 189 8.25 6.62 -17.94
C ARG A 189 7.17 6.64 -19.03
N SER A 190 5.93 6.35 -18.64
CA SER A 190 4.77 6.74 -19.44
C SER A 190 4.74 8.27 -19.47
N SER A 191 5.14 8.86 -20.59
CA SER A 191 4.71 10.21 -20.94
C SER A 191 3.30 10.07 -21.49
N THR A 192 2.29 10.46 -20.70
CA THR A 192 0.93 10.63 -21.21
C THR A 192 0.96 11.54 -22.44
N LEU A 193 0.42 11.03 -23.54
CA LEU A 193 -0.08 11.80 -24.69
C LEU A 193 -1.44 12.40 -24.33
#